data_AF-A0A2T0UJR8-F1
#
_entry.id   AF-A0A2T0UJR8-F1
#
_cell.length_a   1.000
_cell.length_b   1.000
_cell.length_c   1.000
_cell.angle_alpha   90.00
_cell.angle_beta   90.00
_cell.angle_gamma   90.00
#
_symmetry.space_group_name_H-M   'P 1'
#
loop_
_entity.id
_entity.type
_entity.pdbx_description
1 polymer ?
#
loop_
_entity_poly.entity_id
_entity_poly.type
_entity_poly.pdbx_seq_one_letter_code
_entity_poly.pdbx_strand_id
1 'polypeptide(L)'
;MGADVIGFTWSSITAFVRIGTKAGLFPSALTVTESCEQVREWLGMPGARLVGPTPQHLDVLSRLLEVAGSGGNLVPDAHLAAIAIEHRADVVSYDSDFARFPGLRVWRPDELLRP
;
A
#
# COMPACT_ATOMS: atom_id res chain seq x y z
N MET A 1 -6.14 -13.79 18.24
CA MET A 1 -4.96 -12.91 18.34
C MET A 1 -4.96 -12.06 17.08
N GLY A 2 -4.92 -10.74 17.19
CA GLY A 2 -5.17 -9.83 16.08
C GLY A 2 -5.22 -8.38 16.56
N ALA A 3 -4.21 -7.97 17.31
CA ALA A 3 -4.13 -6.64 17.91
C ALA A 3 -3.49 -5.61 16.96
N ASP A 4 -2.98 -6.05 15.81
CA ASP A 4 -2.26 -5.18 14.89
C ASP A 4 -3.23 -4.33 14.06
N VAL A 5 -2.90 -3.05 13.96
CA VAL A 5 -3.63 -2.08 13.16
C VAL A 5 -3.12 -2.15 11.72
N ILE A 6 -4.03 -2.35 10.76
CA ILE A 6 -3.69 -2.40 9.34
C ILE A 6 -4.12 -1.10 8.67
N GLY A 7 -3.15 -0.38 8.12
CA GLY A 7 -3.38 0.82 7.32
C GLY A 7 -3.69 0.48 5.86
N PHE A 8 -4.79 1.02 5.34
CA PHE A 8 -5.15 1.00 3.92
C PHE A 8 -5.05 2.40 3.35
N THR A 9 -4.47 2.53 2.15
CA THR A 9 -4.49 3.79 1.40
C THR A 9 -5.47 3.68 0.23
N TRP A 10 -6.03 4.81 -0.22
CA TRP A 10 -6.80 4.77 -1.47
C TRP A 10 -5.95 4.36 -2.67
N SER A 11 -4.64 4.63 -2.67
CA SER A 11 -3.72 4.16 -3.71
C SER A 11 -3.67 2.63 -3.79
N SER A 12 -3.55 1.94 -2.65
CA SER A 12 -3.55 0.46 -2.60
C SER A 12 -4.93 -0.13 -2.88
N ILE A 13 -5.99 0.45 -2.34
CA ILE A 13 -7.38 0.00 -2.58
C ILE A 13 -7.72 0.10 -4.07
N THR A 14 -7.47 1.26 -4.70
CA THR A 14 -7.80 1.45 -6.11
C THR A 14 -6.91 0.61 -7.02
N ALA A 15 -5.64 0.37 -6.65
CA ALA A 15 -4.79 -0.58 -7.34
C ALA A 15 -5.33 -2.01 -7.28
N PHE A 16 -5.81 -2.47 -6.11
CA PHE A 16 -6.47 -3.77 -5.97
C PHE A 16 -7.68 -3.88 -6.89
N VAL A 17 -8.61 -2.93 -6.84
CA VAL A 17 -9.81 -2.94 -7.70
C VAL A 17 -9.43 -2.95 -9.18
N ARG A 18 -8.49 -2.08 -9.58
CA ARG A 18 -8.04 -1.98 -10.98
C ARG A 18 -7.38 -3.27 -11.49
N ILE A 19 -6.56 -3.91 -10.66
CA ILE A 19 -5.85 -5.14 -11.04
C ILE A 19 -6.82 -6.32 -11.02
N GLY A 20 -7.55 -6.51 -9.91
CA GLY A 20 -8.45 -7.65 -9.70
C GLY A 20 -9.57 -7.75 -10.73
N THR A 21 -10.01 -6.61 -11.28
CA THR A 21 -11.07 -6.55 -12.31
C THR A 21 -10.55 -6.53 -13.75
N LYS A 22 -9.22 -6.61 -13.96
CA LYS A 22 -8.64 -6.56 -15.30
C LYS A 22 -8.86 -7.87 -16.05
N ALA A 23 -9.75 -7.85 -17.05
CA ALA A 23 -9.99 -8.98 -17.94
C ALA A 23 -8.68 -9.46 -18.61
N GLY A 24 -8.49 -10.77 -18.64
CA GLY A 24 -7.31 -11.41 -19.25
C GLY A 24 -6.02 -11.38 -18.42
N LEU A 25 -6.01 -10.72 -17.25
CA LEU A 25 -4.86 -10.78 -16.33
C LEU A 25 -4.90 -12.02 -15.44
N PHE A 26 -6.09 -12.49 -15.08
CA PHE A 26 -6.31 -13.67 -14.23
C PHE A 26 -7.23 -14.69 -14.93
N PRO A 27 -7.14 -15.99 -14.61
CA PRO A 27 -8.05 -17.00 -15.14
C PRO A 27 -9.53 -16.68 -14.86
N SER A 28 -9.80 -16.07 -13.71
CA SER A 28 -11.10 -15.50 -13.34
C SER A 28 -10.84 -14.15 -12.68
N ALA A 29 -11.06 -13.07 -13.44
CA ALA A 29 -11.02 -11.72 -12.88
C ALA A 29 -12.27 -11.49 -12.02
N LEU A 30 -12.11 -10.74 -10.93
CA LEU A 30 -13.23 -10.30 -10.11
C LEU A 30 -14.13 -9.37 -10.92
N THR A 31 -15.42 -9.41 -10.65
CA THR A 31 -16.33 -8.34 -11.01
C THR A 31 -16.08 -7.10 -10.15
N VAL A 32 -16.54 -5.94 -10.63
CA VAL A 32 -16.49 -4.69 -9.84
C VAL A 32 -17.24 -4.85 -8.52
N THR A 33 -18.37 -5.58 -8.51
CA THR A 33 -19.16 -5.83 -7.29
C THR A 33 -18.38 -6.64 -6.29
N GLU A 34 -17.83 -7.80 -6.68
CA GLU A 34 -17.03 -8.66 -5.79
C GLU A 34 -15.81 -7.91 -5.24
N SER A 35 -15.11 -7.15 -6.08
CA SER A 35 -13.95 -6.38 -5.64
C SER A 35 -14.33 -5.29 -4.63
N CYS A 36 -15.44 -4.58 -4.85
CA CYS A 36 -15.94 -3.57 -3.91
C CYS A 36 -16.46 -4.18 -2.61
N GLU A 37 -17.12 -5.34 -2.66
CA GLU A 37 -17.56 -6.08 -1.46
C GLU A 37 -16.36 -6.52 -0.63
N GLN A 38 -15.32 -7.07 -1.26
CA GLN A 38 -14.09 -7.43 -0.57
C GLN A 38 -13.44 -6.24 0.16
N VAL A 39 -13.40 -5.06 -0.49
CA VAL A 39 -12.87 -3.84 0.13
C VAL A 39 -13.73 -3.40 1.34
N ARG A 40 -15.06 -3.52 1.25
CA ARG A 40 -15.95 -3.22 2.39
C ARG A 40 -15.69 -4.15 3.56
N GLU A 41 -15.47 -5.44 3.31
CA GLU A 41 -15.13 -6.41 4.36
C GLU A 41 -13.83 -6.04 5.06
N TRP A 42 -12.77 -5.74 4.30
CA TRP A 42 -11.48 -5.32 4.87
C TRP A 42 -11.61 -4.07 5.72
N LEU A 43 -12.27 -3.03 5.19
CA LEU A 43 -12.46 -1.76 5.92
C LEU A 43 -13.42 -1.91 7.11
N GLY A 44 -14.26 -2.95 7.14
CA GLY A 44 -15.13 -3.28 8.26
C GLY A 44 -14.45 -4.00 9.42
N MET A 45 -13.18 -4.42 9.27
CA MET A 45 -12.46 -5.11 10.34
C MET A 45 -12.07 -4.16 11.48
N PRO A 46 -12.13 -4.60 12.76
CA PRO A 46 -11.82 -3.73 13.91
C PRO A 46 -10.44 -3.05 13.88
N GLY A 47 -9.45 -3.70 13.28
CA GLY A 47 -8.07 -3.20 13.13
C GLY A 47 -7.81 -2.38 11.86
N ALA A 48 -8.77 -2.26 10.94
CA ALA A 48 -8.56 -1.55 9.69
C ALA A 48 -8.62 -0.04 9.88
N ARG A 49 -7.67 0.69 9.28
CA ARG A 49 -7.64 2.15 9.26
C ARG A 49 -7.40 2.63 7.84
N LEU A 50 -8.25 3.53 7.37
CA LEU A 50 -7.96 4.27 6.15
C LEU A 50 -6.98 5.39 6.48
N VAL A 51 -5.82 5.39 5.83
CA VAL A 51 -4.74 6.36 6.03
C VAL A 51 -4.45 7.10 4.73
N GLY A 52 -4.06 8.36 4.86
CA GLY A 52 -3.77 9.22 3.72
C GLY A 52 -2.69 10.25 4.03
N PRO A 53 -2.34 11.08 3.03
CA PRO A 53 -1.35 12.13 3.16
C PRO A 53 -1.64 13.10 4.32
N THR A 54 -0.58 13.51 5.01
CA THR A 54 -0.59 14.64 5.94
C THR A 54 -0.24 15.95 5.21
N PRO A 55 -0.35 17.13 5.86
CA PRO A 55 0.08 18.39 5.23
C PRO A 55 1.56 18.43 4.81
N GLN A 56 2.41 17.60 5.42
CA GLN A 56 3.85 17.51 5.13
C GLN A 56 4.17 16.62 3.92
N HIS A 57 3.15 16.07 3.26
CA HIS A 57 3.34 14.99 2.29
C HIS A 57 4.24 15.34 1.11
N LEU A 58 4.12 16.55 0.58
CA LEU A 58 4.95 16.98 -0.54
C LEU A 58 6.44 17.00 -0.16
N ASP A 59 6.77 17.42 1.06
CA ASP A 59 8.15 17.49 1.54
C ASP A 59 8.76 16.10 1.78
N VAL A 60 7.94 15.15 2.26
CA VAL A 60 8.38 13.75 2.44
C VAL A 60 8.53 13.07 1.08
N LEU A 61 7.52 13.19 0.21
CA LEU A 61 7.50 12.58 -1.11
C LEU A 61 8.64 13.10 -2.00
N SER A 62 8.89 14.42 -2.03
CA SER A 62 9.96 15.01 -2.84
C SER A 62 11.32 14.46 -2.43
N ARG A 63 11.60 14.38 -1.13
CA ARG A 63 12.85 13.79 -0.60
C ARG A 63 13.00 12.34 -1.02
N LEU A 64 11.94 11.53 -0.97
CA LEU A 64 12.00 10.12 -1.39
C LEU A 64 12.30 10.00 -2.89
N LEU A 65 11.66 10.82 -3.72
CA LEU A 65 11.88 10.81 -5.17
C LEU A 65 13.28 11.30 -5.55
N GLU A 66 13.80 12.33 -4.86
CA GLU A 66 15.18 12.80 -5.04
C GLU A 66 16.20 11.70 -4.72
N VAL A 67 16.01 10.98 -3.61
CA VAL A 67 16.89 9.85 -3.24
C VAL A 67 16.78 8.70 -4.24
N ALA A 68 15.58 8.37 -4.69
CA ALA A 68 15.36 7.32 -5.68
C ALA A 68 15.95 7.67 -7.06
N GLY A 69 16.25 8.95 -7.31
CA GLY A 69 16.93 9.45 -8.51
C GLY A 69 16.13 9.28 -9.82
N SER A 70 14.86 8.88 -9.73
CA SER A 70 14.01 8.64 -10.91
C SER A 70 12.53 8.81 -10.57
N GLY A 71 11.80 9.42 -11.51
CA GLY A 71 10.34 9.52 -11.50
C GLY A 71 9.69 8.50 -12.47
N GLY A 72 8.37 8.53 -12.60
CA GLY A 72 7.61 7.61 -13.46
C GLY A 72 6.97 6.48 -12.66
N ASN A 73 7.31 5.23 -12.98
CA ASN A 73 6.68 4.05 -12.37
C ASN A 73 6.90 3.95 -10.85
N LEU A 74 7.91 4.63 -10.30
CA LEU A 74 8.19 4.67 -8.87
C LEU A 74 7.33 5.68 -8.09
N VAL A 75 6.65 6.61 -8.76
CA VAL A 75 5.86 7.66 -8.07
C VAL A 75 4.73 7.06 -7.21
N PRO A 76 3.96 6.06 -7.69
CA PRO A 76 2.96 5.40 -6.84
C PRO A 76 3.55 4.76 -5.58
N ASP A 77 4.71 4.12 -5.68
CA ASP A 77 5.37 3.47 -4.54
C ASP A 77 5.97 4.49 -3.59
N ALA A 78 6.59 5.55 -4.11
CA ALA A 78 7.08 6.67 -3.32
C ALA A 78 5.94 7.38 -2.57
N HIS A 79 4.78 7.52 -3.20
CA HIS A 79 3.57 8.06 -2.57
C HIS A 79 3.10 7.19 -1.39
N LEU A 80 3.06 5.86 -1.58
CA LEU A 80 2.70 4.92 -0.51
C LEU A 80 3.75 4.93 0.61
N ALA A 81 5.04 4.93 0.27
CA ALA A 81 6.16 5.01 1.21
C ALA A 81 6.12 6.30 2.04
N ALA A 82 5.83 7.45 1.42
CA ALA A 82 5.69 8.73 2.12
C ALA A 82 4.54 8.68 3.15
N ILE A 83 3.37 8.15 2.78
CA ILE A 83 2.26 7.95 3.72
C ILE A 83 2.71 7.05 4.88
N ALA A 84 3.37 5.93 4.61
CA ALA A 84 3.85 5.05 5.67
C ALA A 84 4.80 5.76 6.65
N ILE A 85 5.78 6.52 6.14
CA ILE A 85 6.73 7.28 6.95
C ILE A 85 6.02 8.34 7.81
N GLU A 86 5.08 9.09 7.23
CA GLU A 86 4.31 10.13 7.95
C GLU A 86 3.51 9.56 9.13
N HIS A 87 2.97 8.35 8.96
CA HIS A 87 2.20 7.66 9.99
C HIS A 87 3.06 6.78 10.90
N ARG A 88 4.39 6.76 10.71
CA ARG A 88 5.34 5.87 11.42
C ARG A 88 4.92 4.40 11.31
N ALA A 89 4.42 4.01 10.15
CA ALA A 89 4.01 2.66 9.81
C ALA A 89 5.10 1.93 9.04
N ASP A 90 5.10 0.61 9.13
CA ASP A 90 5.88 -0.26 8.26
C ASP A 90 5.04 -0.62 7.02
N VAL A 91 5.70 -0.94 5.90
CA VAL A 91 5.04 -1.42 4.68
C VAL A 91 5.12 -2.94 4.61
N VAL A 92 4.03 -3.58 4.20
CA VAL A 92 4.01 -5.01 3.90
C VAL A 92 3.84 -5.18 2.40
N SER A 93 4.86 -5.70 1.72
CA SER A 93 4.85 -5.83 0.25
C SER A 93 5.78 -6.93 -0.23
N TYR A 94 5.47 -7.51 -1.39
CA TYR A 94 6.40 -8.34 -2.15
C TYR A 94 7.28 -7.52 -3.10
N ASP A 95 6.95 -6.24 -3.30
CA ASP A 95 7.68 -5.38 -4.22
C ASP A 95 9.01 -4.91 -3.60
N SER A 96 10.11 -5.28 -4.25
CA SER A 96 11.45 -4.91 -3.83
C SER A 96 11.78 -3.43 -4.05
N ASP A 97 11.01 -2.70 -4.87
CA ASP A 97 11.29 -1.28 -5.14
C ASP A 97 11.12 -0.40 -3.89
N PHE A 98 10.36 -0.85 -2.88
CA PHE A 98 10.30 -0.16 -1.58
C PHE A 98 11.64 -0.09 -0.85
N ALA A 99 12.60 -0.97 -1.16
CA ALA A 99 13.95 -0.93 -0.58
C ALA A 99 14.75 0.31 -1.01
N ARG A 100 14.27 1.06 -2.01
CA ARG A 100 14.88 2.33 -2.47
C ARG A 100 14.57 3.52 -1.55
N PHE A 101 13.60 3.40 -0.65
CA PHE A 101 13.13 4.51 0.19
C PHE A 101 13.77 4.46 1.58
N PRO A 102 14.73 5.36 1.90
CA PRO A 102 15.38 5.35 3.20
C PRO A 102 14.41 5.71 4.32
N GLY A 103 14.59 5.08 5.49
CA GLY A 103 13.74 5.30 6.67
C GLY A 103 12.42 4.53 6.64
N LEU A 104 12.14 3.78 5.58
CA LEU A 104 11.00 2.86 5.50
C LEU A 104 11.41 1.45 5.94
N ARG A 105 10.65 0.85 6.84
CA ARG A 105 10.76 -0.59 7.13
C ARG A 105 9.77 -1.35 6.25
N VAL A 106 10.25 -2.42 5.64
CA VAL A 106 9.44 -3.25 4.74
C VAL A 106 9.48 -4.68 5.23
N TRP A 107 8.32 -5.31 5.28
CA TRP A 107 8.13 -6.72 5.59
C TRP A 107 7.54 -7.43 4.39
N ARG A 108 7.89 -8.70 4.20
CA ARG A 108 7.14 -9.58 3.32
C ARG A 108 5.97 -10.21 4.08
N PRO A 109 4.82 -10.45 3.42
CA PRO A 109 3.71 -11.13 4.07
C PRO A 109 4.08 -12.47 4.72
N ASP A 110 4.96 -13.27 4.11
CA ASP A 110 5.38 -14.56 4.66
C ASP A 110 6.26 -14.45 5.92
N GLU A 111 6.85 -13.28 6.17
CA GLU A 111 7.63 -13.02 7.39
C GLU A 111 6.73 -12.72 8.59
N LEU A 112 5.53 -12.21 8.35
CA LEU A 112 4.53 -11.90 9.38
C LEU A 112 3.69 -13.11 9.80
N LEU A 113 3.70 -14.18 8.99
CA LEU A 113 2.91 -15.39 9.22
C LEU A 113 3.72 -16.51 9.89
N ARG A 114 4.99 -16.27 10.21
CA ARG A 114 5.83 -17.26 10.92
C ARG A 114 5.47 -17.24 12.42
N PRO A 115 5.27 -18.43 13.03
CA PRO A 115 4.94 -18.54 14.46
C PRO A 115 6.08 -18.08 15.36
#